data_AF-A0A6S7I756-F1
#
_entry.id   AF-A0A6S7I756-F1
#
_cell.length_a   1.000
_cell.length_b   1.000
_cell.length_c   1.000
_cell.angle_alpha   90.00
_cell.angle_beta   90.00
_cell.angle_gamma   90.00
#
_symmetry.space_group_name_H-M   'P 1'
#
loop_
_entity.id
_entity.type
_entity.pdbx_description
1 polymer ?
#
loop_
_entity_poly.entity_id
_entity_poly.type
_entity_poly.pdbx_seq_one_letter_code
_entity_poly.pdbx_strand_id
1 'polypeptide(L)'
;MLADYTRRYREYTGPTPHSVAIKAKPTRRRPAEHLILERRRKEALVEEAREETKFMKQCDLKSSWVKTTNKRIERNTLKRRVQQELLKETFALEDRREMLREMLLEEEHGYIEEMESMQETTLERQAKMRERAKYLKEKREHERQEFVAEKLDQRWRDQCEELRSIQSKRNQDQVCHERNEQMLLKQEEKNRQEEVEKMYADLWATDRIAKSEREEQEEKNLIERNRECLKVLQLQITSNTQKVEEEKKLKDLEAEWLKEETRMRKEEEEWMKKEKLKRQEHAKRVRDASVKLKQKKQEKERNEELALEHQLLQKLLEDTRNQEKADVQRKSDLREENLRFMAYVSQNRKDEQEKEKKLEELIHEEVEVKWQKDLAKYRLEREARKKLLQTVLDTRREQIGEKNEQNEQLRQEAERERHDLLKVMGEHKRMAQESSDKLKQRNLSYQRDLEMQIGYEKTMKAREKEEELDDYLAGKEAEKQYQRKLQAAVARPHSEKLHPSRRRTMERHGGSAR
;
A
#
# COMPACT_ATOMS: atom_id res chain seq x y z
N MET A 1 -127.82 64.08 -93.85
CA MET A 1 -128.60 64.99 -94.71
C MET A 1 -130.02 65.07 -94.16
N LEU A 2 -130.56 66.29 -94.04
CA LEU A 2 -131.95 66.61 -93.67
C LEU A 2 -132.90 66.14 -94.78
N ALA A 3 -134.09 65.66 -94.41
CA ALA A 3 -135.22 65.56 -95.32
C ALA A 3 -136.43 66.27 -94.70
N ASP A 4 -136.96 67.22 -95.46
CA ASP A 4 -138.17 68.01 -95.25
C ASP A 4 -139.45 67.16 -95.23
N TYR A 5 -140.51 67.69 -94.60
CA TYR A 5 -141.85 67.11 -94.51
C TYR A 5 -142.95 68.14 -94.83
N THR A 6 -143.96 67.74 -95.62
CA THR A 6 -145.25 68.47 -95.81
C THR A 6 -146.47 67.51 -95.90
N ARG A 7 -147.72 68.05 -95.75
CA ARG A 7 -148.93 67.51 -95.05
C ARG A 7 -150.21 67.24 -95.91
N ARG A 8 -151.22 66.46 -95.42
CA ARG A 8 -152.58 66.22 -96.03
C ARG A 8 -153.78 65.98 -95.04
N TYR A 9 -155.05 66.21 -95.50
CA TYR A 9 -156.40 66.34 -94.82
C TYR A 9 -157.41 65.14 -95.03
N ARG A 10 -158.63 65.03 -94.38
CA ARG A 10 -159.60 63.86 -94.47
C ARG A 10 -161.14 64.09 -94.24
N GLU A 11 -162.00 63.75 -95.22
CA GLU A 11 -163.50 63.78 -95.20
C GLU A 11 -164.20 62.56 -95.94
N TYR A 12 -165.48 62.08 -95.69
CA TYR A 12 -166.28 61.11 -96.55
C TYR A 12 -167.81 60.85 -96.31
N THR A 13 -168.58 60.58 -97.37
CA THR A 13 -170.07 60.53 -97.45
C THR A 13 -170.76 59.13 -97.49
N GLY A 14 -171.84 58.88 -96.73
CA GLY A 14 -173.22 58.60 -97.22
C GLY A 14 -173.81 57.30 -97.81
N PRO A 15 -175.18 57.11 -97.88
CA PRO A 15 -176.03 57.20 -99.12
C PRO A 15 -177.60 57.56 -99.18
N THR A 16 -178.51 57.45 -98.18
CA THR A 16 -179.87 58.12 -98.11
C THR A 16 -179.66 59.65 -97.90
N PRO A 17 -180.52 60.55 -97.38
CA PRO A 17 -180.04 61.90 -96.97
C PRO A 17 -179.02 61.84 -95.81
N HIS A 18 -178.90 60.64 -95.26
CA HIS A 18 -177.62 60.00 -95.00
C HIS A 18 -176.59 60.24 -96.13
N SER A 19 -176.02 61.43 -96.31
CA SER A 19 -174.87 61.46 -97.22
C SER A 19 -173.66 62.29 -96.91
N VAL A 20 -173.33 62.61 -95.67
CA VAL A 20 -171.99 63.17 -95.43
C VAL A 20 -171.50 62.79 -94.06
N ALA A 21 -170.29 62.22 -93.94
CA ALA A 21 -169.57 62.14 -92.68
C ALA A 21 -168.05 61.95 -92.85
N ILE A 22 -167.39 63.02 -93.26
CA ILE A 22 -165.99 63.37 -92.99
C ILE A 22 -165.10 62.25 -92.32
N LYS A 23 -164.18 61.59 -93.05
CA LYS A 23 -163.24 60.49 -92.69
C LYS A 23 -162.29 60.71 -91.47
N ALA A 24 -162.49 61.70 -90.61
CA ALA A 24 -161.38 62.36 -89.89
C ALA A 24 -160.62 61.53 -88.82
N LYS A 25 -159.28 61.69 -88.83
CA LYS A 25 -158.18 61.10 -88.01
C LYS A 25 -158.23 59.57 -87.75
N PRO A 26 -157.54 58.74 -88.58
CA PRO A 26 -157.34 57.33 -88.26
C PRO A 26 -156.53 57.24 -87.00
N THR A 27 -157.07 56.44 -86.09
CA THR A 27 -156.48 56.08 -84.82
C THR A 27 -154.99 55.91 -85.00
N ARG A 28 -154.21 56.86 -84.44
CA ARG A 28 -152.79 56.67 -84.13
C ARG A 28 -152.72 55.61 -83.05
N ARG A 29 -153.07 54.40 -83.49
CA ARG A 29 -152.77 53.13 -82.90
C ARG A 29 -151.88 52.43 -83.93
N ARG A 30 -150.81 53.12 -84.38
CA ARG A 30 -149.52 52.42 -84.27
C ARG A 30 -149.39 52.25 -82.77
N PRO A 31 -149.38 51.02 -82.25
CA PRO A 31 -149.38 50.85 -80.82
C PRO A 31 -148.21 51.65 -80.25
N ALA A 32 -148.30 52.04 -78.99
CA ALA A 32 -147.14 52.56 -78.27
C ALA A 32 -145.86 51.71 -78.53
N GLU A 33 -146.05 50.44 -78.92
CA GLU A 33 -145.06 49.43 -79.27
C GLU A 33 -144.25 49.60 -80.57
N HIS A 34 -144.59 50.40 -81.60
CA HIS A 34 -143.81 50.32 -82.87
C HIS A 34 -142.35 50.79 -82.73
N LEU A 35 -142.12 51.94 -82.09
CA LEU A 35 -140.76 52.42 -81.84
C LEU A 35 -140.01 51.49 -80.88
N ILE A 36 -140.76 50.81 -80.03
CA ILE A 36 -140.24 49.78 -79.14
C ILE A 36 -139.78 48.57 -79.97
N LEU A 37 -140.53 48.13 -81.00
CA LEU A 37 -140.14 47.00 -81.85
C LEU A 37 -138.89 47.26 -82.70
N GLU A 38 -138.70 48.48 -83.23
CA GLU A 38 -137.49 48.83 -84.00
C GLU A 38 -136.25 48.95 -83.10
N ARG A 39 -136.39 49.57 -81.91
CA ARG A 39 -135.32 49.53 -80.90
C ARG A 39 -135.00 48.09 -80.51
N ARG A 40 -136.01 47.26 -80.28
CA ARG A 40 -135.84 45.83 -80.01
C ARG A 40 -135.05 45.12 -81.11
N ARG A 41 -135.24 45.46 -82.40
CA ARG A 41 -134.47 44.84 -83.50
C ARG A 41 -132.98 45.25 -83.48
N LYS A 42 -132.67 46.53 -83.25
CA LYS A 42 -131.28 46.99 -83.16
C LYS A 42 -130.60 46.50 -81.89
N GLU A 43 -131.32 46.53 -80.78
CA GLU A 43 -130.89 45.94 -79.52
C GLU A 43 -130.62 44.44 -79.72
N ALA A 44 -131.46 43.71 -80.46
CA ALA A 44 -131.24 42.30 -80.77
C ALA A 44 -129.93 42.04 -81.54
N LEU A 45 -129.58 42.84 -82.55
CA LEU A 45 -128.33 42.68 -83.31
C LEU A 45 -127.09 43.03 -82.48
N VAL A 46 -127.16 44.09 -81.67
CA VAL A 46 -126.07 44.43 -80.75
C VAL A 46 -125.91 43.33 -79.70
N GLU A 47 -127.01 42.77 -79.23
CA GLU A 47 -126.99 41.67 -78.28
C GLU A 47 -126.40 40.41 -78.94
N GLU A 48 -126.73 40.09 -80.19
CA GLU A 48 -126.15 38.97 -80.94
C GLU A 48 -124.62 39.10 -81.08
N ALA A 49 -124.10 40.26 -81.50
CA ALA A 49 -122.64 40.48 -81.59
C ALA A 49 -121.94 40.48 -80.21
N ARG A 50 -122.65 40.94 -79.17
CA ARG A 50 -122.17 40.81 -77.78
C ARG A 50 -122.11 39.35 -77.36
N GLU A 51 -123.10 38.54 -77.72
CA GLU A 51 -123.08 37.10 -77.43
C GLU A 51 -121.96 36.38 -78.17
N GLU A 52 -121.68 36.71 -79.44
CA GLU A 52 -120.56 36.13 -80.17
C GLU A 52 -119.19 36.50 -79.58
N THR A 53 -118.98 37.77 -79.24
CA THR A 53 -117.73 38.21 -78.62
C THR A 53 -117.56 37.66 -77.20
N LYS A 54 -118.66 37.51 -76.44
CA LYS A 54 -118.66 36.78 -75.16
C LYS A 54 -118.25 35.32 -75.39
N PHE A 55 -118.80 34.66 -76.42
CA PHE A 55 -118.48 33.28 -76.76
C PHE A 55 -117.00 33.10 -77.12
N MET A 56 -116.43 33.97 -77.96
CA MET A 56 -115.01 33.88 -78.34
C MET A 56 -114.09 34.12 -77.15
N LYS A 57 -114.37 35.13 -76.32
CA LYS A 57 -113.62 35.35 -75.06
C LYS A 57 -113.71 34.15 -74.13
N GLN A 58 -114.87 33.48 -74.08
CA GLN A 58 -115.05 32.27 -73.29
C GLN A 58 -114.20 31.10 -73.86
N CYS A 59 -114.09 30.98 -75.18
CA CYS A 59 -113.24 29.98 -75.83
C CYS A 59 -111.74 30.24 -75.59
N ASP A 60 -111.27 31.48 -75.67
CA ASP A 60 -109.88 31.83 -75.38
C ASP A 60 -109.52 31.61 -73.90
N LEU A 61 -110.45 31.92 -73.00
CA LEU A 61 -110.31 31.63 -71.58
C LEU A 61 -110.20 30.11 -71.35
N LYS A 62 -111.03 29.30 -72.02
CA LYS A 62 -110.93 27.83 -71.96
C LYS A 62 -109.58 27.34 -72.49
N SER A 63 -109.10 27.85 -73.61
CA SER A 63 -107.82 27.42 -74.22
C SER A 63 -106.60 27.79 -73.36
N SER A 64 -106.55 29.02 -72.83
CA SER A 64 -105.51 29.46 -71.91
C SER A 64 -105.55 28.70 -70.58
N TRP A 65 -106.75 28.39 -70.09
CA TRP A 65 -106.93 27.51 -68.93
C TRP A 65 -106.35 26.11 -69.20
N VAL A 66 -106.68 25.48 -70.33
CA VAL A 66 -106.14 24.15 -70.70
C VAL A 66 -104.61 24.16 -70.80
N LYS A 67 -104.01 25.18 -71.41
CA LYS A 67 -102.54 25.30 -71.50
C LYS A 67 -101.90 25.45 -70.12
N THR A 68 -102.51 26.25 -69.25
CA THR A 68 -101.99 26.50 -67.89
C THR A 68 -102.16 25.28 -67.00
N THR A 69 -103.30 24.57 -67.11
CA THR A 69 -103.53 23.32 -66.38
C THR A 69 -102.62 22.21 -66.87
N ASN A 70 -102.42 22.03 -68.18
CA ASN A 70 -101.47 21.05 -68.71
C ASN A 70 -100.04 21.29 -68.22
N LYS A 71 -99.54 22.53 -68.30
CA LYS A 71 -98.21 22.87 -67.74
C LYS A 71 -98.13 22.62 -66.23
N ARG A 72 -99.22 22.85 -65.49
CA ARG A 72 -99.29 22.56 -64.05
C ARG A 72 -99.28 21.05 -63.79
N ILE A 73 -99.99 20.27 -64.60
CA ILE A 73 -100.01 18.80 -64.53
C ILE A 73 -98.60 18.26 -64.79
N GLU A 74 -97.92 18.68 -65.86
CA GLU A 74 -96.54 18.27 -66.18
C GLU A 74 -95.54 18.63 -65.07
N ARG A 75 -95.63 19.85 -64.50
CA ARG A 75 -94.77 20.20 -63.36
C ARG A 75 -95.06 19.35 -62.14
N ASN A 76 -96.32 19.05 -61.87
CA ASN A 76 -96.71 18.20 -60.74
C ASN A 76 -96.28 16.75 -60.95
N THR A 77 -96.34 16.22 -62.18
CA THR A 77 -95.86 14.85 -62.48
C THR A 77 -94.33 14.78 -62.33
N LEU A 78 -93.60 15.77 -62.82
CA LEU A 78 -92.14 15.87 -62.61
C LEU A 78 -91.79 15.99 -61.13
N LYS A 79 -92.49 16.86 -60.37
CA LYS A 79 -92.29 16.99 -58.92
C LYS A 79 -92.52 15.67 -58.19
N ARG A 80 -93.60 14.95 -58.51
CA ARG A 80 -93.88 13.63 -57.93
C ARG A 80 -92.77 12.62 -58.26
N ARG A 81 -92.29 12.61 -59.50
CA ARG A 81 -91.21 11.70 -59.92
C ARG A 81 -89.90 12.00 -59.19
N VAL A 82 -89.52 13.28 -59.08
CA VAL A 82 -88.33 13.69 -58.30
C VAL A 82 -88.49 13.34 -56.83
N GLN A 83 -89.68 13.57 -56.25
CA GLN A 83 -89.95 13.16 -54.87
C GLN A 83 -89.85 11.65 -54.68
N GLN A 84 -90.32 10.85 -55.64
CA GLN A 84 -90.18 9.40 -55.61
C GLN A 84 -88.71 8.96 -55.64
N GLU A 85 -87.88 9.55 -56.51
CA GLU A 85 -86.46 9.22 -56.55
C GLU A 85 -85.72 9.68 -55.28
N LEU A 86 -86.02 10.88 -54.76
CA LEU A 86 -85.46 11.33 -53.48
C LEU A 86 -85.86 10.42 -52.33
N LEU A 87 -87.11 9.93 -52.29
CA LEU A 87 -87.55 8.98 -51.28
C LEU A 87 -86.80 7.65 -51.39
N LYS A 88 -86.54 7.15 -52.60
CA LYS A 88 -85.73 5.94 -52.79
C LYS A 88 -84.30 6.12 -52.27
N GLU A 89 -83.68 7.26 -52.57
CA GLU A 89 -82.34 7.58 -52.07
C GLU A 89 -82.33 7.74 -50.54
N THR A 90 -83.37 8.33 -49.94
CA THR A 90 -83.46 8.39 -48.47
C THR A 90 -83.60 7.01 -47.85
N PHE A 91 -84.42 6.11 -48.43
CA PHE A 91 -84.52 4.73 -47.97
C PHE A 91 -83.18 4.00 -48.11
N ALA A 92 -82.50 4.11 -49.25
CA ALA A 92 -81.18 3.49 -49.44
C ALA A 92 -80.12 4.02 -48.46
N LEU A 93 -80.16 5.31 -48.11
CA LEU A 93 -79.30 5.89 -47.08
C LEU A 93 -79.67 5.41 -45.67
N GLU A 94 -80.96 5.25 -45.38
CA GLU A 94 -81.44 4.70 -44.11
C GLU A 94 -81.01 3.24 -43.95
N ASP A 95 -81.19 2.41 -44.98
CA ASP A 95 -80.73 1.01 -45.02
C ASP A 95 -79.22 0.92 -44.77
N ARG A 96 -78.43 1.77 -45.44
CA ARG A 96 -76.97 1.79 -45.24
C ARG A 96 -76.58 2.23 -43.82
N ARG A 97 -77.33 3.17 -43.24
CA ARG A 97 -77.11 3.61 -41.84
C ARG A 97 -77.51 2.54 -40.85
N GLU A 98 -78.55 1.77 -41.13
CA GLU A 98 -78.97 0.63 -40.33
C GLU A 98 -77.92 -0.48 -40.36
N MET A 99 -77.46 -0.87 -41.54
CA MET A 99 -76.39 -1.87 -41.68
C MET A 99 -75.07 -1.44 -41.00
N LEU A 100 -74.71 -0.16 -41.07
CA LEU A 100 -73.54 0.35 -40.35
C LEU A 100 -73.75 0.32 -38.82
N ARG A 101 -74.96 0.64 -38.34
CA ARG A 101 -75.28 0.56 -36.92
C ARG A 101 -75.21 -0.87 -36.42
N GLU A 102 -75.75 -1.83 -37.16
CA GLU A 102 -75.66 -3.26 -36.83
C GLU A 102 -74.20 -3.72 -36.74
N MET A 103 -73.37 -3.39 -37.74
CA MET A 103 -71.95 -3.72 -37.72
C MET A 103 -71.20 -3.13 -36.52
N LEU A 104 -71.43 -1.86 -36.21
CA LEU A 104 -70.80 -1.21 -35.05
C LEU A 104 -71.28 -1.82 -33.73
N LEU A 105 -72.56 -2.19 -33.63
CA LEU A 105 -73.09 -2.88 -32.45
C LEU A 105 -72.48 -4.27 -32.28
N GLU A 106 -72.31 -5.03 -33.37
CA GLU A 106 -71.64 -6.33 -33.33
C GLU A 106 -70.16 -6.20 -32.90
N GLU A 107 -69.45 -5.19 -33.39
CA GLU A 107 -68.08 -4.89 -32.94
C GLU A 107 -68.04 -4.50 -31.45
N GLU A 108 -68.93 -3.61 -31.00
CA GLU A 108 -69.05 -3.23 -29.59
C GLU A 108 -69.36 -4.45 -28.70
N HIS A 109 -70.29 -5.31 -29.12
CA HIS A 109 -70.60 -6.55 -28.42
C HIS A 109 -69.41 -7.50 -28.37
N GLY A 110 -68.69 -7.68 -29.50
CA GLY A 110 -67.49 -8.50 -29.55
C GLY A 110 -66.39 -8.00 -28.60
N TYR A 111 -66.17 -6.69 -28.53
CA TYR A 111 -65.22 -6.11 -27.57
C TYR A 111 -65.65 -6.29 -26.12
N ILE A 112 -66.95 -6.19 -25.82
CA ILE A 112 -67.47 -6.46 -24.47
C ILE A 112 -67.22 -7.92 -24.08
N GLU A 113 -67.52 -8.88 -24.97
CA GLU A 113 -67.28 -10.31 -24.74
C GLU A 113 -65.79 -10.64 -24.57
N GLU A 114 -64.92 -10.03 -25.39
CA GLU A 114 -63.46 -10.17 -25.25
C GLU A 114 -63.00 -9.63 -23.89
N MET A 115 -63.47 -8.44 -23.48
CA MET A 115 -63.13 -7.84 -22.20
C MET A 115 -63.65 -8.64 -21.00
N GLU A 116 -64.82 -9.27 -21.12
CA GLU A 116 -65.37 -10.16 -20.09
C GLU A 116 -64.62 -11.50 -20.02
N SER A 117 -64.22 -12.07 -21.15
CA SER A 117 -63.46 -13.33 -21.19
C SER A 117 -61.99 -13.18 -20.77
N MET A 118 -61.38 -12.02 -21.02
CA MET A 118 -60.02 -11.69 -20.54
C MET A 118 -59.99 -11.42 -19.03
N GLN A 119 -61.13 -11.07 -18.43
CA GLN A 119 -61.23 -10.87 -17.00
C GLN A 119 -61.26 -12.22 -16.28
N GLU A 120 -60.17 -12.51 -15.57
CA GLU A 120 -60.13 -13.66 -14.67
C GLU A 120 -61.33 -13.62 -13.71
N THR A 121 -62.13 -14.68 -13.72
CA THR A 121 -63.24 -14.80 -12.78
C THR A 121 -62.70 -14.83 -11.35
N THR A 122 -63.50 -14.35 -10.39
CA THR A 122 -63.13 -14.40 -8.97
C THR A 122 -62.81 -15.82 -8.50
N LEU A 123 -63.48 -16.83 -9.08
CA LEU A 123 -63.25 -18.24 -8.83
C LEU A 123 -61.89 -18.72 -9.36
N GLU A 124 -61.49 -18.32 -10.57
CA GLU A 124 -60.16 -18.65 -11.13
C GLU A 124 -59.04 -17.99 -10.32
N ARG A 125 -59.20 -16.73 -9.94
CA ARG A 125 -58.23 -16.04 -9.08
C ARG A 125 -58.10 -16.74 -7.73
N GLN A 126 -59.21 -17.16 -7.13
CA GLN A 126 -59.21 -17.95 -5.90
C GLN A 126 -58.60 -19.34 -6.10
N ALA A 127 -58.79 -19.99 -7.25
CA ALA A 127 -58.14 -21.25 -7.58
C ALA A 127 -56.62 -21.10 -7.72
N LYS A 128 -56.13 -20.08 -8.45
CA LYS A 128 -54.70 -19.76 -8.55
C LYS A 128 -54.08 -19.45 -7.19
N MET A 129 -54.79 -18.70 -6.33
CA MET A 129 -54.36 -18.44 -4.95
C MET A 129 -54.26 -19.73 -4.12
N ARG A 130 -55.24 -20.64 -4.25
CA ARG A 130 -55.23 -21.95 -3.57
C ARG A 130 -54.09 -22.84 -4.05
N GLU A 131 -53.88 -22.95 -5.36
CA GLU A 131 -52.78 -23.73 -5.95
C GLU A 131 -51.42 -23.15 -5.54
N ARG A 132 -51.26 -21.82 -5.56
CA ARG A 132 -50.04 -21.18 -5.07
C ARG A 132 -49.81 -21.44 -3.58
N ALA A 133 -50.86 -21.37 -2.77
CA ALA A 133 -50.76 -21.66 -1.33
C ALA A 133 -50.40 -23.13 -1.08
N LYS A 134 -50.97 -24.06 -1.86
CA LYS A 134 -50.64 -25.49 -1.83
C LYS A 134 -49.19 -25.73 -2.21
N TYR A 135 -48.73 -25.18 -3.32
CA TYR A 135 -47.33 -25.25 -3.75
C TYR A 135 -46.36 -24.70 -2.70
N LEU A 136 -46.66 -23.53 -2.11
CA LEU A 136 -45.82 -22.96 -1.05
C LEU A 136 -45.82 -23.79 0.24
N LYS A 137 -46.91 -24.52 0.51
CA LYS A 137 -46.98 -25.45 1.63
C LYS A 137 -46.15 -26.70 1.34
N GLU A 138 -46.28 -27.27 0.15
CA GLU A 138 -45.49 -28.44 -0.31
C GLU A 138 -44.00 -28.13 -0.37
N LYS A 139 -43.61 -26.95 -0.86
CA LYS A 139 -42.20 -26.51 -0.87
C LYS A 139 -41.62 -26.40 0.54
N ARG A 140 -42.34 -25.76 1.47
CA ARG A 140 -41.92 -25.66 2.87
C ARG A 140 -41.85 -27.03 3.56
N GLU A 141 -42.78 -27.92 3.23
CA GLU A 141 -42.79 -29.30 3.71
C GLU A 141 -41.55 -30.07 3.21
N HIS A 142 -41.24 -29.95 1.92
CA HIS A 142 -40.06 -30.56 1.30
C HIS A 142 -38.76 -30.06 1.94
N GLU A 143 -38.59 -28.74 2.04
CA GLU A 143 -37.42 -28.13 2.69
C GLU A 143 -37.28 -28.61 4.14
N ARG A 144 -38.39 -28.76 4.87
CA ARG A 144 -38.37 -29.32 6.24
C ARG A 144 -37.92 -30.78 6.23
N GLN A 145 -38.42 -31.59 5.29
CA GLN A 145 -38.07 -33.01 5.20
C GLN A 145 -36.60 -33.19 4.83
N GLU A 146 -36.06 -32.41 3.89
CA GLU A 146 -34.64 -32.41 3.54
C GLU A 146 -33.76 -32.04 4.73
N PHE A 147 -34.11 -30.96 5.44
CA PHE A 147 -33.38 -30.57 6.65
C PHE A 147 -33.41 -31.66 7.72
N VAL A 148 -34.57 -32.29 7.94
CA VAL A 148 -34.69 -33.41 8.89
C VAL A 148 -33.84 -34.60 8.43
N ALA A 149 -33.85 -34.94 7.14
CA ALA A 149 -33.03 -36.03 6.60
C ALA A 149 -31.53 -35.76 6.79
N GLU A 150 -31.07 -34.53 6.53
CA GLU A 150 -29.67 -34.14 6.76
C GLU A 150 -29.30 -34.25 8.24
N LYS A 151 -30.17 -33.80 9.15
CA LYS A 151 -29.93 -33.91 10.61
C LYS A 151 -29.95 -35.36 11.11
N LEU A 152 -30.81 -36.20 10.54
CA LEU A 152 -30.81 -37.63 10.84
C LEU A 152 -29.53 -38.31 10.34
N ASP A 153 -29.04 -37.94 9.15
CA ASP A 153 -27.78 -38.44 8.61
C ASP A 153 -26.58 -37.96 9.43
N GLN A 154 -26.54 -36.68 9.83
CA GLN A 154 -25.52 -36.15 10.76
C GLN A 154 -25.51 -36.95 12.06
N ARG A 155 -26.68 -37.14 12.68
CA ARG A 155 -26.80 -37.94 13.89
C ARG A 155 -26.32 -39.38 13.67
N TRP A 156 -26.66 -40.00 12.54
CA TRP A 156 -26.22 -41.35 12.22
C TRP A 156 -24.70 -41.41 12.07
N ARG A 157 -24.08 -40.47 11.36
CA ARG A 157 -22.61 -40.40 11.22
C ARG A 157 -21.91 -40.22 12.57
N ASP A 158 -22.44 -39.36 13.42
CA ASP A 158 -21.85 -39.08 14.74
C ASP A 158 -21.99 -40.27 15.70
N GLN A 159 -23.12 -41.00 15.63
CA GLN A 159 -23.44 -42.15 16.49
C GLN A 159 -22.90 -43.48 15.95
N CYS A 160 -22.55 -43.57 14.67
CA CYS A 160 -22.07 -44.81 14.05
C CYS A 160 -20.62 -45.11 14.45
N GLU A 161 -20.42 -46.09 15.33
CA GLU A 161 -19.10 -46.50 15.80
C GLU A 161 -18.23 -47.10 14.68
N GLU A 162 -18.84 -47.86 13.77
CA GLU A 162 -18.15 -48.44 12.61
C GLU A 162 -17.53 -47.35 11.74
N LEU A 163 -18.28 -46.28 11.45
CA LEU A 163 -17.79 -45.14 10.69
C LEU A 163 -16.64 -44.43 11.42
N ARG A 164 -16.76 -44.24 12.73
CA ARG A 164 -15.71 -43.64 13.56
C ARG A 164 -14.41 -44.45 13.50
N SER A 165 -14.51 -45.79 13.54
CA SER A 165 -13.35 -46.68 13.44
C SER A 165 -12.67 -46.58 12.07
N ILE A 166 -13.45 -46.53 10.98
CA ILE A 166 -12.93 -46.39 9.61
C ILE A 166 -12.28 -45.03 9.40
N GLN A 167 -12.93 -43.95 9.85
CA GLN A 167 -12.36 -42.60 9.79
C GLN A 167 -11.07 -42.49 10.59
N SER A 168 -11.01 -43.10 11.78
CA SER A 168 -9.78 -43.14 12.58
C SER A 168 -8.64 -43.86 11.85
N LYS A 169 -8.91 -45.00 11.19
CA LYS A 169 -7.90 -45.71 10.38
C LYS A 169 -7.44 -44.88 9.19
N ARG A 170 -8.38 -44.27 8.46
CA ARG A 170 -8.06 -43.38 7.33
C ARG A 170 -7.20 -42.19 7.76
N ASN A 171 -7.51 -41.57 8.89
CA ASN A 171 -6.71 -40.48 9.45
C ASN A 171 -5.32 -40.98 9.85
N GLN A 172 -5.23 -42.18 10.44
CA GLN A 172 -3.94 -42.80 10.75
C GLN A 172 -3.11 -43.06 9.50
N ASP A 173 -3.71 -43.58 8.42
CA ASP A 173 -3.03 -43.82 7.15
C ASP A 173 -2.51 -42.51 6.53
N GLN A 174 -3.29 -41.43 6.62
CA GLN A 174 -2.87 -40.09 6.19
C GLN A 174 -1.67 -39.60 7.00
N VAL A 175 -1.73 -39.69 8.33
CA VAL A 175 -0.60 -39.30 9.21
C VAL A 175 0.64 -40.14 8.92
N CYS A 176 0.49 -41.44 8.68
CA CYS A 176 1.60 -42.32 8.29
C CYS A 176 2.22 -41.91 6.96
N HIS A 177 1.39 -41.57 5.96
CA HIS A 177 1.85 -41.09 4.67
C HIS A 177 2.60 -39.76 4.79
N GLU A 178 2.01 -38.76 5.47
CA GLU A 178 2.65 -37.45 5.70
C GLU A 178 3.98 -37.59 6.47
N ARG A 179 4.02 -38.49 7.46
CA ARG A 179 5.26 -38.79 8.18
C ARG A 179 6.33 -39.41 7.28
N ASN A 180 5.96 -40.29 6.36
CA ASN A 180 6.89 -40.88 5.41
C ASN A 180 7.47 -39.81 4.47
N GLU A 181 6.63 -38.91 3.94
CA GLU A 181 7.06 -37.77 3.13
C GLU A 181 8.03 -36.86 3.92
N GLN A 182 7.71 -36.58 5.19
CA GLN A 182 8.60 -35.81 6.06
C GLN A 182 9.97 -36.48 6.24
N MET A 183 10.01 -37.80 6.39
CA MET A 183 11.25 -38.56 6.52
C MET A 183 12.07 -38.54 5.22
N LEU A 184 11.42 -38.64 4.06
CA LEU A 184 12.08 -38.51 2.75
C LEU A 184 12.72 -37.12 2.59
N LEU A 185 11.97 -36.06 2.86
CA LEU A 185 12.48 -34.68 2.81
C LEU A 185 13.67 -34.47 3.76
N LYS A 186 13.58 -35.02 4.99
CA LYS A 186 14.67 -34.96 5.96
C LYS A 186 15.91 -35.71 5.47
N GLN A 187 15.73 -36.85 4.81
CA GLN A 187 16.84 -37.61 4.24
C GLN A 187 17.49 -36.85 3.08
N GLU A 188 16.71 -36.23 2.20
CA GLU A 188 17.23 -35.40 1.10
C GLU A 188 17.99 -34.18 1.63
N GLU A 189 17.49 -33.54 2.68
CA GLU A 189 18.18 -32.43 3.33
C GLU A 189 19.51 -32.88 3.96
N LYS A 190 19.52 -34.05 4.61
CA LYS A 190 20.74 -34.64 5.14
C LYS A 190 21.76 -34.94 4.04
N ASN A 191 21.32 -35.51 2.92
CA ASN A 191 22.19 -35.79 1.78
C ASN A 191 22.80 -34.49 1.23
N ARG A 192 22.00 -33.42 1.10
CA ARG A 192 22.50 -32.09 0.70
C ARG A 192 23.52 -31.53 1.68
N GLN A 193 23.30 -31.69 2.98
CA GLN A 193 24.27 -31.28 4.00
C GLN A 193 25.57 -32.09 3.89
N GLU A 194 25.49 -33.41 3.70
CA GLU A 194 26.66 -34.27 3.50
C GLU A 194 27.44 -33.90 2.21
N GLU A 195 26.76 -33.49 1.14
CA GLU A 195 27.39 -32.98 -0.09
C GLU A 195 28.12 -31.65 0.15
N VAL A 196 27.50 -30.73 0.89
CA VAL A 196 28.10 -29.45 1.26
C VAL A 196 29.32 -29.66 2.18
N GLU A 197 29.22 -30.55 3.17
CA GLU A 197 30.35 -30.90 4.04
C GLU A 197 31.51 -31.52 3.27
N LYS A 198 31.24 -32.40 2.30
CA LYS A 198 32.27 -32.96 1.42
C LYS A 198 32.96 -31.87 0.60
N MET A 199 32.19 -30.96 0.02
CA MET A 199 32.74 -29.80 -0.72
C MET A 199 33.68 -28.98 0.16
N TYR A 200 33.28 -28.68 1.41
CA TYR A 200 34.14 -27.95 2.34
C TYR A 200 35.39 -28.74 2.76
N ALA A 201 35.26 -30.05 2.97
CA ALA A 201 36.40 -30.91 3.27
C ALA A 201 37.43 -30.92 2.13
N ASP A 202 36.97 -30.95 0.87
CA ASP A 202 37.84 -30.86 -0.32
C ASP A 202 38.53 -29.49 -0.40
N LEU A 203 37.81 -28.40 -0.14
CA LEU A 203 38.39 -27.06 -0.06
C LEU A 203 39.45 -26.94 1.05
N TRP A 204 39.21 -27.54 2.21
CA TRP A 204 40.21 -27.57 3.28
C TRP A 204 41.41 -28.43 2.95
N ALA A 205 41.21 -29.57 2.28
CA ALA A 205 42.30 -30.42 1.82
C ALA A 205 43.20 -29.67 0.82
N THR A 206 42.60 -28.96 -0.13
CA THR A 206 43.35 -28.12 -1.10
C THR A 206 44.09 -26.96 -0.43
N ASP A 207 43.48 -26.24 0.52
CA ASP A 207 44.18 -25.19 1.26
C ASP A 207 45.34 -25.73 2.10
N ARG A 208 45.17 -26.91 2.73
CA ARG A 208 46.25 -27.58 3.46
C ARG A 208 47.41 -27.93 2.55
N ILE A 209 47.14 -28.49 1.36
CA ILE A 209 48.18 -28.80 0.37
C ILE A 209 48.89 -27.51 -0.06
N ALA A 210 48.15 -26.46 -0.39
CA ALA A 210 48.75 -25.18 -0.81
C ALA A 210 49.60 -24.50 0.29
N LYS A 211 49.23 -24.66 1.57
CA LYS A 211 50.08 -24.22 2.70
C LYS A 211 51.36 -25.04 2.80
N SER A 212 51.26 -26.37 2.71
CA SER A 212 52.42 -27.25 2.71
C SER A 212 53.37 -26.96 1.55
N GLU A 213 52.84 -26.71 0.35
CA GLU A 213 53.66 -26.34 -0.83
C GLU A 213 54.34 -24.97 -0.65
N ARG A 214 53.65 -24.00 -0.04
CA ARG A 214 54.25 -22.70 0.31
C ARG A 214 55.39 -22.85 1.31
N GLU A 215 55.18 -23.61 2.38
CA GLU A 215 56.22 -23.88 3.38
C GLU A 215 57.42 -24.58 2.74
N GLU A 216 57.19 -25.59 1.88
CA GLU A 216 58.27 -26.27 1.16
C GLU A 216 59.03 -25.32 0.22
N GLN A 217 58.32 -24.42 -0.45
CA GLN A 217 58.95 -23.41 -1.33
C GLN A 217 59.74 -22.38 -0.52
N GLU A 218 59.24 -21.95 0.63
CA GLU A 218 59.96 -21.05 1.54
C GLU A 218 61.22 -21.70 2.11
N GLU A 219 61.15 -22.98 2.48
CA GLU A 219 62.30 -23.79 2.91
C GLU A 219 63.35 -23.89 1.80
N LYS A 220 62.94 -24.21 0.56
CA LYS A 220 63.83 -24.25 -0.61
C LYS A 220 64.50 -22.89 -0.85
N ASN A 221 63.71 -21.82 -0.84
CA ASN A 221 64.22 -20.45 -1.01
C ASN A 221 65.21 -20.08 0.11
N LEU A 222 64.96 -20.51 1.35
CA LEU A 222 65.85 -20.29 2.48
C LEU A 222 67.17 -21.04 2.30
N ILE A 223 67.11 -22.32 1.91
CA ILE A 223 68.29 -23.14 1.61
C ILE A 223 69.10 -22.52 0.48
N GLU A 224 68.46 -22.04 -0.58
CA GLU A 224 69.13 -21.36 -1.69
C GLU A 224 69.83 -20.08 -1.25
N ARG A 225 69.14 -19.20 -0.51
CA ARG A 225 69.75 -17.97 0.06
C ARG A 225 70.92 -18.28 0.98
N ASN A 226 70.79 -19.30 1.85
CA ASN A 226 71.87 -19.73 2.73
C ASN A 226 73.06 -20.26 1.92
N ARG A 227 72.80 -21.02 0.85
CA ARG A 227 73.84 -21.53 -0.06
C ARG A 227 74.54 -20.40 -0.80
N GLU A 228 73.82 -19.38 -1.25
CA GLU A 228 74.40 -18.17 -1.85
C GLU A 228 75.26 -17.39 -0.85
N CYS A 229 74.77 -17.19 0.36
CA CYS A 229 75.51 -16.54 1.44
C CYS A 229 76.82 -17.30 1.75
N LEU A 230 76.76 -18.64 1.84
CA LEU A 230 77.94 -19.49 2.02
C LEU A 230 78.95 -19.35 0.88
N LYS A 231 78.50 -19.28 -0.39
CA LYS A 231 79.41 -19.04 -1.52
C LYS A 231 80.13 -17.70 -1.39
N VAL A 232 79.41 -16.64 -1.03
CA VAL A 232 80.00 -15.30 -0.81
C VAL A 232 81.01 -15.33 0.33
N LEU A 233 80.67 -15.98 1.46
CA LEU A 233 81.59 -16.14 2.58
C LEU A 233 82.83 -16.94 2.21
N GLN A 234 82.70 -18.02 1.43
CA GLN A 234 83.84 -18.78 0.92
C GLN A 234 84.74 -17.91 0.03
N LEU A 235 84.15 -17.12 -0.88
CA LEU A 235 84.91 -16.16 -1.69
C LEU A 235 85.67 -15.16 -0.82
N GLN A 236 85.03 -14.61 0.21
CA GLN A 236 85.68 -13.70 1.16
C GLN A 236 86.82 -14.37 1.91
N ILE A 237 86.63 -15.60 2.39
CA ILE A 237 87.69 -16.38 3.05
C ILE A 237 88.86 -16.58 2.09
N THR A 238 88.61 -17.03 0.86
CA THR A 238 89.67 -17.25 -0.13
C THR A 238 90.42 -15.95 -0.49
N SER A 239 89.70 -14.85 -0.66
CA SER A 239 90.31 -13.53 -0.89
C SER A 239 91.15 -13.09 0.30
N ASN A 240 90.67 -13.31 1.53
CA ASN A 240 91.41 -12.95 2.73
C ASN A 240 92.65 -13.84 2.94
N THR A 241 92.55 -15.14 2.65
CA THR A 241 93.72 -16.03 2.69
C THR A 241 94.76 -15.64 1.64
N GLN A 242 94.34 -15.24 0.44
CA GLN A 242 95.25 -14.72 -0.59
C GLN A 242 95.97 -13.45 -0.11
N LYS A 243 95.24 -12.49 0.48
CA LYS A 243 95.85 -11.29 1.08
C LYS A 243 96.87 -11.63 2.16
N VAL A 244 96.56 -12.59 3.04
CA VAL A 244 97.50 -13.04 4.08
C VAL A 244 98.74 -13.69 3.49
N GLU A 245 98.60 -14.48 2.41
CA GLU A 245 99.74 -15.06 1.70
C GLU A 245 100.58 -13.98 0.99
N GLU A 246 99.96 -12.99 0.38
CA GLU A 246 100.64 -11.83 -0.21
C GLU A 246 101.40 -11.03 0.85
N GLU A 247 100.78 -10.75 1.99
CA GLU A 247 101.44 -10.09 3.13
C GLU A 247 102.61 -10.90 3.66
N LYS A 248 102.52 -12.23 3.71
CA LYS A 248 103.65 -13.09 4.10
C LYS A 248 104.78 -12.99 3.09
N LYS A 249 104.50 -13.05 1.78
CA LYS A 249 105.51 -12.87 0.73
C LYS A 249 106.17 -11.50 0.82
N LEU A 250 105.40 -10.44 1.06
CA LEU A 250 105.92 -9.09 1.30
C LEU A 250 106.85 -9.06 2.52
N LYS A 251 106.46 -9.66 3.65
CA LYS A 251 107.30 -9.76 4.84
C LYS A 251 108.59 -10.56 4.61
N ASP A 252 108.52 -11.63 3.83
CA ASP A 252 109.69 -12.44 3.49
C ASP A 252 110.66 -11.63 2.61
N LEU A 253 110.15 -10.88 1.63
CA LEU A 253 110.94 -9.95 0.81
C LEU A 253 111.54 -8.80 1.62
N GLU A 254 110.78 -8.22 2.56
CA GLU A 254 111.27 -7.20 3.50
C GLU A 254 112.39 -7.77 4.38
N ALA A 255 112.26 -9.02 4.85
CA ALA A 255 113.28 -9.70 5.65
C ALA A 255 114.54 -10.00 4.84
N GLU A 256 114.43 -10.38 3.57
CA GLU A 256 115.56 -10.53 2.65
C GLU A 256 116.25 -9.18 2.40
N TRP A 257 115.48 -8.12 2.17
CA TRP A 257 116.01 -6.78 1.98
C TRP A 257 116.76 -6.28 3.22
N LEU A 258 116.21 -6.52 4.41
CA LEU A 258 116.87 -6.18 5.68
C LEU A 258 118.17 -6.98 5.90
N LYS A 259 118.21 -8.26 5.48
CA LYS A 259 119.45 -9.05 5.50
C LYS A 259 120.50 -8.46 4.57
N GLU A 260 120.12 -8.04 3.37
CA GLU A 260 121.03 -7.34 2.44
C GLU A 260 121.50 -6.00 3.00
N GLU A 261 120.62 -5.17 3.58
CA GLU A 261 120.98 -3.90 4.22
C GLU A 261 121.98 -4.12 5.37
N THR A 262 121.75 -5.13 6.21
CA THR A 262 122.69 -5.48 7.29
C THR A 262 124.02 -6.02 6.77
N ARG A 263 124.04 -6.74 5.64
CA ARG A 263 125.28 -7.19 4.99
C ARG A 263 126.08 -5.99 4.48
N MET A 264 125.43 -5.06 3.77
CA MET A 264 126.04 -3.82 3.29
C MET A 264 126.57 -2.97 4.46
N ARG A 265 125.80 -2.81 5.55
CA ARG A 265 126.28 -2.11 6.76
C ARG A 265 127.51 -2.78 7.39
N LYS A 266 127.56 -4.11 7.44
CA LYS A 266 128.74 -4.83 7.95
C LYS A 266 129.96 -4.60 7.07
N GLU A 267 129.78 -4.62 5.75
CA GLU A 267 130.85 -4.32 4.78
C GLU A 267 131.34 -2.87 4.94
N GLU A 268 130.44 -1.90 5.12
CA GLU A 268 130.76 -0.51 5.42
C GLU A 268 131.49 -0.35 6.77
N GLU A 269 131.02 -1.01 7.83
CA GLU A 269 131.69 -1.00 9.14
C GLU A 269 133.09 -1.61 9.08
N GLU A 270 133.27 -2.71 8.33
CA GLU A 270 134.59 -3.31 8.10
C GLU A 270 135.50 -2.38 7.30
N TRP A 271 134.97 -1.68 6.29
CA TRP A 271 135.70 -0.66 5.55
C TRP A 271 136.13 0.49 6.47
N MET A 272 135.21 1.02 7.29
CA MET A 272 135.49 2.08 8.26
C MET A 272 136.52 1.64 9.33
N LYS A 273 136.49 0.38 9.78
CA LYS A 273 137.49 -0.19 10.68
C LYS A 273 138.87 -0.28 10.01
N LYS A 274 138.96 -0.73 8.75
CA LYS A 274 140.21 -0.78 7.97
C LYS A 274 140.77 0.63 7.73
N GLU A 275 139.92 1.59 7.42
CA GLU A 275 140.26 3.02 7.25
C GLU A 275 140.84 3.61 8.56
N LYS A 276 140.19 3.33 9.69
CA LYS A 276 140.64 3.74 11.03
C LYS A 276 142.00 3.13 11.38
N LEU A 277 142.22 1.85 11.07
CA LEU A 277 143.49 1.17 11.33
C LEU A 277 144.63 1.80 10.50
N LYS A 278 144.40 2.08 9.21
CA LYS A 278 145.37 2.80 8.35
C LYS A 278 145.72 4.18 8.90
N ARG A 279 144.74 4.94 9.40
CA ARG A 279 144.98 6.25 10.05
C ARG A 279 145.81 6.10 11.34
N GLN A 280 145.56 5.07 12.13
CA GLN A 280 146.34 4.78 13.34
C GLN A 280 147.78 4.37 13.02
N GLU A 281 148.02 3.53 12.00
CA GLU A 281 149.37 3.17 11.56
C GLU A 281 150.13 4.37 11.01
N HIS A 282 149.47 5.24 10.24
CA HIS A 282 150.06 6.48 9.75
C HIS A 282 150.49 7.40 10.91
N ALA A 283 149.60 7.59 11.90
CA ALA A 283 149.91 8.38 13.10
C ALA A 283 151.08 7.76 13.91
N LYS A 284 151.17 6.43 13.99
CA LYS A 284 152.28 5.72 14.65
C LYS A 284 153.61 5.96 13.93
N ARG A 285 153.64 5.91 12.60
CA ARG A 285 154.85 6.18 11.80
C ARG A 285 155.35 7.62 11.97
N VAL A 286 154.44 8.60 12.01
CA VAL A 286 154.77 10.01 12.27
C VAL A 286 155.33 10.20 13.69
N ARG A 287 154.77 9.48 14.67
CA ARG A 287 155.24 9.50 16.07
C ARG A 287 156.63 8.88 16.24
N ASP A 288 156.89 7.73 15.63
CA ASP A 288 158.18 7.03 15.71
C ASP A 288 159.31 7.82 15.02
N ALA A 289 159.01 8.52 13.92
CA ALA A 289 159.94 9.46 13.28
C ALA A 289 160.30 10.65 14.20
N SER A 290 159.31 11.17 14.93
CA SER A 290 159.50 12.28 15.88
C SER A 290 160.31 11.86 17.11
N VAL A 291 160.17 10.60 17.57
CA VAL A 291 160.93 10.05 18.71
C VAL A 291 162.41 9.84 18.35
N LYS A 292 162.73 9.33 17.16
CA LYS A 292 164.12 9.19 16.68
C LYS A 292 164.83 10.54 16.51
N LEU A 293 164.08 11.58 16.14
CA LEU A 293 164.61 12.95 16.04
C LEU A 293 164.91 13.55 17.43
N LYS A 294 164.09 13.22 18.45
CA LYS A 294 164.31 13.63 19.85
C LYS A 294 165.51 12.94 20.52
N GLN A 295 165.73 11.65 20.27
CA GLN A 295 166.86 10.90 20.86
C GLN A 295 168.24 11.43 20.41
N LYS A 296 168.38 11.82 19.13
CA LYS A 296 169.61 12.48 18.61
C LYS A 296 169.83 13.91 19.14
N LYS A 297 168.79 14.53 19.70
CA LYS A 297 168.84 15.86 20.32
C LYS A 297 169.24 15.77 21.80
N GLN A 298 168.72 14.76 22.51
CA GLN A 298 169.01 14.51 23.92
C GLN A 298 170.47 14.12 24.24
N GLU A 299 171.22 13.50 23.31
CA GLU A 299 172.66 13.24 23.50
C GLU A 299 173.53 14.50 23.44
N LYS A 300 173.07 15.56 22.75
CA LYS A 300 173.73 16.87 22.74
C LYS A 300 173.32 17.73 23.94
N GLU A 301 172.04 17.65 24.33
CA GLU A 301 171.48 18.37 25.49
C GLU A 301 172.09 17.87 26.82
N ARG A 302 172.48 16.60 26.95
CA ARG A 302 173.14 16.05 28.16
C ARG A 302 174.49 16.69 28.53
N ASN A 303 175.21 17.27 27.56
CA ASN A 303 176.45 18.02 27.79
C ASN A 303 176.18 19.51 28.10
N GLU A 304 174.98 20.01 27.81
CA GLU A 304 174.53 21.38 28.08
C GLU A 304 173.69 21.46 29.38
N GLU A 305 173.09 20.34 29.81
CA GLU A 305 172.26 20.19 31.01
C GLU A 305 173.02 20.43 32.33
N LEU A 306 174.33 20.13 32.41
CA LEU A 306 175.17 20.48 33.57
C LEU A 306 175.39 22.01 33.72
N ALA A 307 175.13 22.80 32.67
CA ALA A 307 175.23 24.26 32.71
C ALA A 307 173.87 24.96 32.90
N LEU A 308 172.75 24.25 32.70
CA LEU A 308 171.39 24.82 32.70
C LEU A 308 170.50 24.35 33.87
N GLU A 309 170.94 23.36 34.65
CA GLU A 309 170.27 22.92 35.90
C GLU A 309 170.10 24.06 36.93
N HIS A 310 170.89 25.13 36.81
CA HIS A 310 170.85 26.29 37.70
C HIS A 310 169.83 27.39 37.29
N GLN A 311 169.17 27.30 36.12
CA GLN A 311 168.30 28.38 35.61
C GLN A 311 166.82 28.01 35.37
N LEU A 312 166.41 26.74 35.39
CA LEU A 312 165.05 26.35 34.97
C LEU A 312 164.06 26.00 36.11
N LEU A 313 164.50 26.08 37.37
CA LEU A 313 163.62 26.01 38.55
C LEU A 313 162.68 27.23 38.69
N GLN A 314 162.80 28.23 37.81
CA GLN A 314 162.10 29.52 37.92
C GLN A 314 160.97 29.75 36.89
N LYS A 315 160.80 28.90 35.86
CA LYS A 315 159.79 29.12 34.78
C LYS A 315 158.63 28.14 34.72
N LEU A 316 158.58 27.12 35.59
CA LEU A 316 157.49 26.13 35.64
C LEU A 316 156.18 26.62 36.30
N LEU A 317 156.07 27.92 36.62
CA LEU A 317 154.94 28.50 37.35
C LEU A 317 153.97 29.34 36.50
N GLU A 318 154.22 29.57 35.21
CA GLU A 318 153.39 30.49 34.40
C GLU A 318 152.40 29.83 33.43
N ASP A 319 152.52 28.53 33.10
CA ASP A 319 151.69 27.91 32.05
C ASP A 319 150.39 27.23 32.53
N THR A 320 150.08 27.20 33.84
CA THR A 320 148.85 26.58 34.36
C THR A 320 147.58 27.46 34.26
N ARG A 321 147.70 28.74 33.85
CA ARG A 321 146.58 29.70 33.96
C ARG A 321 145.67 29.82 32.72
N ASN A 322 146.02 29.22 31.58
CA ASN A 322 145.29 29.44 30.31
C ASN A 322 144.28 28.34 29.90
N GLN A 323 144.13 27.25 30.66
CA GLN A 323 143.21 26.15 30.31
C GLN A 323 141.79 26.29 30.91
N GLU A 324 141.57 27.08 31.96
CA GLU A 324 140.27 27.12 32.67
C GLU A 324 139.19 27.97 31.97
N LYS A 325 139.54 28.90 31.06
CA LYS A 325 138.57 29.82 30.45
C LYS A 325 137.82 29.24 29.23
N ALA A 326 138.34 28.21 28.57
CA ALA A 326 137.74 27.66 27.35
C ALA A 326 136.58 26.66 27.62
N ASP A 327 136.60 25.98 28.76
CA ASP A 327 135.60 24.95 29.10
C ASP A 327 134.28 25.52 29.65
N VAL A 328 134.30 26.77 30.13
CA VAL A 328 133.11 27.44 30.67
C VAL A 328 132.16 27.91 29.55
N GLN A 329 132.70 28.38 28.42
CA GLN A 329 131.90 28.91 27.31
C GLN A 329 131.08 27.82 26.59
N ARG A 330 131.70 26.67 26.26
CA ARG A 330 131.02 25.55 25.56
C ARG A 330 129.88 24.92 26.37
N LYS A 331 129.94 24.96 27.70
CA LYS A 331 128.86 24.47 28.58
C LYS A 331 127.69 25.46 28.71
N SER A 332 127.87 26.72 28.33
CA SER A 332 126.80 27.72 28.33
C SER A 332 125.93 27.58 27.08
N ASP A 333 126.56 27.50 25.91
CA ASP A 333 125.88 27.46 24.61
C ASP A 333 124.98 26.20 24.47
N LEU A 334 125.47 25.04 24.92
CA LEU A 334 124.71 23.78 24.89
C LEU A 334 123.46 23.80 25.80
N ARG A 335 123.48 24.59 26.88
CA ARG A 335 122.33 24.74 27.79
C ARG A 335 121.27 25.66 27.19
N GLU A 336 121.70 26.69 26.47
CA GLU A 336 120.79 27.63 25.82
C GLU A 336 120.03 26.98 24.65
N GLU A 337 120.71 26.15 23.85
CA GLU A 337 120.08 25.37 22.77
C GLU A 337 119.08 24.34 23.32
N ASN A 338 119.40 23.66 24.42
CA ASN A 338 118.50 22.68 25.04
C ASN A 338 117.24 23.35 25.62
N LEU A 339 117.39 24.52 26.26
CA LEU A 339 116.26 25.33 26.74
C LEU A 339 115.34 25.79 25.60
N ARG A 340 115.91 26.21 24.45
CA ARG A 340 115.13 26.60 23.25
C ARG A 340 114.37 25.41 22.65
N PHE A 341 114.99 24.23 22.59
CA PHE A 341 114.32 23.02 22.12
C PHE A 341 113.16 22.60 23.04
N MET A 342 113.37 22.66 24.36
CA MET A 342 112.31 22.35 25.34
C MET A 342 111.15 23.37 25.28
N ALA A 343 111.45 24.65 25.04
CA ALA A 343 110.43 25.68 24.82
C ALA A 343 109.61 25.42 23.55
N TYR A 344 110.26 25.02 22.44
CA TYR A 344 109.59 24.65 21.19
C TYR A 344 108.66 23.44 21.34
N VAL A 345 109.12 22.37 22.04
CA VAL A 345 108.28 21.20 22.33
C VAL A 345 107.10 21.56 23.23
N SER A 346 107.31 22.44 24.22
CA SER A 346 106.24 22.93 25.08
C SER A 346 105.21 23.76 24.30
N GLN A 347 105.64 24.51 23.28
CA GLN A 347 104.75 25.32 22.45
C GLN A 347 103.93 24.44 21.50
N ASN A 348 104.56 23.48 20.82
CA ASN A 348 103.84 22.51 19.97
C ASN A 348 102.82 21.68 20.75
N ARG A 349 103.10 21.32 22.01
CA ARG A 349 102.12 20.64 22.88
C ARG A 349 100.90 21.52 23.19
N LYS A 350 101.09 22.83 23.37
CA LYS A 350 99.98 23.76 23.59
C LYS A 350 99.16 23.95 22.33
N ASP A 351 99.82 24.06 21.17
CA ASP A 351 99.15 24.21 19.89
C ASP A 351 98.33 22.96 19.51
N GLU A 352 98.82 21.76 19.79
CA GLU A 352 98.03 20.51 19.62
C GLU A 352 96.86 20.44 20.61
N GLN A 353 97.04 20.82 21.87
CA GLN A 353 95.93 20.90 22.84
C GLN A 353 94.85 21.90 22.42
N GLU A 354 95.22 23.02 21.80
CA GLU A 354 94.24 23.98 21.27
C GLU A 354 93.50 23.45 20.04
N LYS A 355 94.16 22.64 19.20
CA LYS A 355 93.51 21.96 18.08
C LYS A 355 92.57 20.85 18.56
N GLU A 356 92.97 20.05 19.54
CA GLU A 356 92.13 19.03 20.15
C GLU A 356 90.89 19.65 20.79
N LYS A 357 91.03 20.75 21.53
CA LYS A 357 89.88 21.48 22.09
C LYS A 357 88.91 21.99 21.03
N LYS A 358 89.42 22.56 19.93
CA LYS A 358 88.55 22.99 18.81
C LYS A 358 87.84 21.83 18.13
N LEU A 359 88.50 20.66 18.04
CA LEU A 359 87.91 19.45 17.51
C LEU A 359 86.82 18.90 18.45
N GLU A 360 87.08 18.91 19.76
CA GLU A 360 86.11 18.53 20.80
C GLU A 360 84.89 19.47 20.80
N GLU A 361 85.08 20.78 20.62
CA GLU A 361 84.00 21.76 20.48
C GLU A 361 83.13 21.46 19.25
N LEU A 362 83.74 21.18 18.09
CA LEU A 362 83.02 20.76 16.87
C LEU A 362 82.24 19.45 17.05
N ILE A 363 82.83 18.45 17.70
CA ILE A 363 82.15 17.19 18.00
C ILE A 363 80.98 17.45 18.97
N HIS A 364 81.16 18.32 19.96
CA HIS A 364 80.10 18.67 20.90
C HIS A 364 78.92 19.36 20.20
N GLU A 365 79.19 20.28 19.27
CA GLU A 365 78.17 20.91 18.44
C GLU A 365 77.41 19.90 17.57
N GLU A 366 78.10 18.94 16.93
CA GLU A 366 77.45 17.90 16.13
C GLU A 366 76.58 16.95 16.98
N VAL A 367 77.05 16.60 18.19
CA VAL A 367 76.29 15.82 19.17
C VAL A 367 75.05 16.58 19.62
N GLU A 368 75.17 17.88 19.88
CA GLU A 368 74.05 18.72 20.29
C GLU A 368 73.01 18.85 19.16
N VAL A 369 73.44 19.03 17.92
CA VAL A 369 72.53 19.02 16.75
C VAL A 369 71.80 17.68 16.60
N LYS A 370 72.50 16.55 16.81
CA LYS A 370 71.87 15.23 16.78
C LYS A 370 70.89 15.05 17.93
N TRP A 371 71.24 15.50 19.14
CA TRP A 371 70.37 15.49 20.30
C TRP A 371 69.10 16.33 20.07
N GLN A 372 69.22 17.52 19.50
CA GLN A 372 68.08 18.37 19.14
C GLN A 372 67.16 17.69 18.10
N LYS A 373 67.73 16.97 17.12
CA LYS A 373 66.95 16.18 16.14
C LYS A 373 66.20 15.04 16.82
N ASP A 374 66.84 14.31 17.73
CA ASP A 374 66.21 13.23 18.50
C ASP A 374 65.11 13.77 19.43
N LEU A 375 65.35 14.91 20.07
CA LEU A 375 64.36 15.61 20.91
C LEU A 375 63.14 16.08 20.09
N ALA A 376 63.38 16.62 18.89
CA ALA A 376 62.31 17.03 17.97
C ALA A 376 61.49 15.83 17.48
N LYS A 377 62.15 14.71 17.16
CA LYS A 377 61.48 13.44 16.81
C LYS A 377 60.62 12.93 17.97
N TYR A 378 61.14 12.96 19.20
CA TYR A 378 60.39 12.56 20.38
C TYR A 378 59.18 13.46 20.66
N ARG A 379 59.31 14.78 20.44
CA ARG A 379 58.19 15.73 20.53
C ARG A 379 57.10 15.42 19.49
N LEU A 380 57.48 15.21 18.24
CA LEU A 380 56.54 14.83 17.17
C LEU A 380 55.82 13.52 17.47
N GLU A 381 56.55 12.51 17.96
CA GLU A 381 55.96 11.23 18.35
C GLU A 381 55.00 11.39 19.54
N ARG A 382 55.37 12.19 20.54
CA ARG A 382 54.50 12.49 21.69
C ARG A 382 53.24 13.23 21.26
N GLU A 383 53.35 14.19 20.34
CA GLU A 383 52.19 14.91 19.78
C GLU A 383 51.31 13.99 18.94
N ALA A 384 51.89 13.10 18.13
CA ALA A 384 51.16 12.10 17.36
C ALA A 384 50.41 11.12 18.29
N ARG A 385 51.07 10.62 19.34
CA ARG A 385 50.44 9.78 20.37
C ARG A 385 49.31 10.52 21.10
N LYS A 386 49.51 11.80 21.41
CA LYS A 386 48.48 12.65 22.04
C LYS A 386 47.28 12.84 21.12
N LYS A 387 47.50 13.13 19.83
CA LYS A 387 46.44 13.25 18.81
C LYS A 387 45.69 11.93 18.64
N LEU A 388 46.40 10.81 18.52
CA LEU A 388 45.79 9.48 18.42
C LEU A 388 44.93 9.17 19.65
N LEU A 389 45.46 9.42 20.86
CA LEU A 389 44.70 9.23 22.10
C LEU A 389 43.45 10.11 22.12
N GLN A 390 43.55 11.35 21.66
CA GLN A 390 42.41 12.26 21.57
C GLN A 390 41.34 11.72 20.60
N THR A 391 41.72 11.27 19.41
CA THR A 391 40.81 10.62 18.45
C THR A 391 40.16 9.36 19.03
N VAL A 392 40.90 8.53 19.76
CA VAL A 392 40.35 7.35 20.44
C VAL A 392 39.36 7.74 21.54
N LEU A 393 39.63 8.80 22.29
CA LEU A 393 38.70 9.31 23.30
C LEU A 393 37.47 9.97 22.68
N ASP A 394 37.61 10.67 21.57
CA ASP A 394 36.50 11.30 20.83
C ASP A 394 35.58 10.24 20.23
N THR A 395 36.13 9.24 19.53
CA THR A 395 35.35 8.10 19.02
C THR A 395 34.68 7.32 20.14
N ARG A 396 35.35 7.15 21.29
CA ARG A 396 34.72 6.52 22.46
C ARG A 396 33.58 7.35 23.04
N ARG A 397 33.70 8.68 23.05
CA ARG A 397 32.63 9.59 23.46
C ARG A 397 31.44 9.52 22.50
N GLU A 398 31.70 9.51 21.19
CA GLU A 398 30.66 9.34 20.16
C GLU A 398 29.93 8.01 20.33
N GLN A 399 30.65 6.89 20.46
CA GLN A 399 30.05 5.57 20.70
C GLN A 399 29.18 5.52 21.97
N ILE A 400 29.62 6.18 23.04
CA ILE A 400 28.84 6.27 24.28
C ILE A 400 27.60 7.16 24.05
N GLY A 401 27.74 8.26 23.31
CA GLY A 401 26.63 9.14 22.91
C GLY A 401 25.58 8.38 22.10
N GLU A 402 25.98 7.73 21.01
CA GLU A 402 25.11 6.91 20.16
C GLU A 402 24.41 5.81 20.96
N LYS A 403 25.13 5.12 21.84
CA LYS A 403 24.53 4.07 22.69
C LYS A 403 23.52 4.64 23.70
N ASN A 404 23.77 5.83 24.22
CA ASN A 404 22.83 6.52 25.12
C ASN A 404 21.59 7.00 24.36
N GLU A 405 21.74 7.53 23.15
CA GLU A 405 20.62 7.94 22.28
C GLU A 405 19.76 6.73 21.88
N GLN A 406 20.39 5.62 21.50
CA GLN A 406 19.68 4.36 21.23
C GLN A 406 18.91 3.88 22.47
N ASN A 407 19.53 3.91 23.65
CA ASN A 407 18.86 3.54 24.89
C ASN A 407 17.68 4.47 25.21
N GLU A 408 17.80 5.77 24.94
CA GLU A 408 16.74 6.74 25.15
C GLU A 408 15.58 6.52 24.17
N GLN A 409 15.86 6.24 22.91
CA GLN A 409 14.85 5.86 21.91
C GLN A 409 14.09 4.59 22.35
N LEU A 410 14.82 3.55 22.77
CA LEU A 410 14.22 2.31 23.27
C LEU A 410 13.34 2.55 24.52
N ARG A 411 13.76 3.46 25.42
CA ARG A 411 12.94 3.85 26.58
C ARG A 411 11.66 4.57 26.15
N GLN A 412 11.76 5.50 25.20
CA GLN A 412 10.58 6.22 24.69
C GLN A 412 9.62 5.29 23.95
N GLU A 413 10.13 4.33 23.18
CA GLU A 413 9.32 3.29 22.54
C GLU A 413 8.63 2.42 23.58
N ALA A 414 9.35 1.94 24.60
CA ALA A 414 8.77 1.17 25.70
C ALA A 414 7.69 1.96 26.49
N GLU A 415 7.88 3.27 26.68
CA GLU A 415 6.87 4.13 27.30
C GLU A 415 5.63 4.30 26.43
N ARG A 416 5.79 4.42 25.10
CA ARG A 416 4.66 4.46 24.15
C ARG A 416 3.90 3.14 24.15
N GLU A 417 4.60 2.01 24.06
CA GLU A 417 4.00 0.69 24.15
C GLU A 417 3.25 0.50 25.45
N ARG A 418 3.84 0.91 26.59
CA ARG A 418 3.17 0.87 27.89
C ARG A 418 1.91 1.74 27.92
N HIS A 419 1.95 2.93 27.34
CA HIS A 419 0.79 3.83 27.27
C HIS A 419 -0.33 3.23 26.42
N ASP A 420 0.00 2.65 25.27
CA ASP A 420 -0.98 2.03 24.38
C ASP A 420 -1.55 0.75 25.02
N LEU A 421 -0.74 -0.06 25.70
CA LEU A 421 -1.22 -1.17 26.51
C LEU A 421 -2.18 -0.70 27.61
N LEU A 422 -1.88 0.39 28.30
CA LEU A 422 -2.78 0.95 29.33
C LEU A 422 -4.10 1.44 28.74
N LYS A 423 -4.10 2.05 27.55
CA LYS A 423 -5.34 2.41 26.84
C LYS A 423 -6.17 1.17 26.51
N VAL A 424 -5.55 0.15 25.92
CA VAL A 424 -6.23 -1.10 25.56
C VAL A 424 -6.79 -1.79 26.81
N MET A 425 -6.02 -1.84 27.90
CA MET A 425 -6.51 -2.36 29.19
C MET A 425 -7.68 -1.55 29.74
N GLY A 426 -7.64 -0.21 29.61
CA GLY A 426 -8.72 0.67 30.01
C GLY A 426 -10.01 0.42 29.22
N GLU A 427 -9.89 0.30 27.89
CA GLU A 427 -11.01 -0.02 27.00
C GLU A 427 -11.59 -1.40 27.29
N HIS A 428 -10.74 -2.41 27.46
CA HIS A 428 -11.18 -3.76 27.81
C HIS A 428 -11.90 -3.78 29.16
N LYS A 429 -11.41 -3.03 30.16
CA LYS A 429 -12.08 -2.88 31.45
C LYS A 429 -13.45 -2.21 31.31
N ARG A 430 -13.56 -1.17 30.48
CA ARG A 430 -14.84 -0.50 30.19
C ARG A 430 -15.83 -1.45 29.51
N MET A 431 -15.40 -2.16 28.47
CA MET A 431 -16.23 -3.14 27.77
C MET A 431 -16.68 -4.29 28.68
N ALA A 432 -15.79 -4.77 29.57
CA ALA A 432 -16.13 -5.79 30.55
C ALA A 432 -17.17 -5.28 31.59
N GLN A 433 -17.03 -4.03 32.04
CA GLN A 433 -18.00 -3.38 32.92
C GLN A 433 -19.36 -3.23 32.23
N GLU A 434 -19.40 -2.70 31.01
CA GLU A 434 -20.64 -2.56 30.22
C GLU A 434 -21.32 -3.92 29.99
N SER A 435 -20.55 -4.97 29.69
CA SER A 435 -21.08 -6.32 29.53
C SER A 435 -21.65 -6.88 30.85
N SER A 436 -20.94 -6.68 31.96
CA SER A 436 -21.41 -7.06 33.30
C SER A 436 -22.70 -6.35 33.68
N ASP A 437 -22.79 -5.05 33.40
CA ASP A 437 -23.97 -4.26 33.73
C ASP A 437 -25.16 -4.61 32.84
N LYS A 438 -24.94 -4.89 31.54
CA LYS A 438 -25.97 -5.47 30.66
C LYS A 438 -26.48 -6.81 31.19
N LEU A 439 -25.58 -7.68 31.67
CA LEU A 439 -25.97 -8.96 32.26
C LEU A 439 -26.78 -8.77 33.54
N LYS A 440 -26.36 -7.86 34.43
CA LYS A 440 -27.11 -7.51 35.64
C LYS A 440 -28.49 -6.97 35.31
N GLN A 441 -28.59 -6.06 34.33
CA GLN A 441 -29.86 -5.51 33.88
C GLN A 441 -30.78 -6.59 33.31
N ARG A 442 -30.24 -7.53 32.49
CA ARG A 442 -31.00 -8.66 31.97
C ARG A 442 -31.48 -9.60 33.08
N ASN A 443 -30.64 -9.86 34.07
CA ASN A 443 -31.01 -10.69 35.21
C ASN A 443 -32.08 -10.01 36.07
N LEU A 444 -31.97 -8.69 36.26
CA LEU A 444 -32.96 -7.90 37.01
C LEU A 444 -34.30 -7.81 36.27
N SER A 445 -34.29 -7.62 34.95
CA SER A 445 -35.52 -7.64 34.16
C SER A 445 -36.17 -9.02 34.21
N TYR A 446 -35.38 -10.08 34.05
CA TYR A 446 -35.87 -11.45 34.17
C TYR A 446 -36.44 -11.75 35.56
N GLN A 447 -35.80 -11.29 36.62
CA GLN A 447 -36.31 -11.42 37.98
C GLN A 447 -37.66 -10.71 38.14
N ARG A 448 -37.79 -9.47 37.64
CA ARG A 448 -39.06 -8.72 37.67
C ARG A 448 -40.16 -9.45 36.90
N ASP A 449 -39.84 -10.02 35.75
CA ASP A 449 -40.81 -10.80 34.96
C ASP A 449 -41.30 -12.03 35.72
N LEU A 450 -40.41 -12.74 36.41
CA LEU A 450 -40.78 -13.87 37.28
C LEU A 450 -41.63 -13.42 38.46
N GLU A 451 -41.28 -12.31 39.11
CA GLU A 451 -42.08 -11.74 40.21
C GLU A 451 -43.49 -11.34 39.74
N MET A 452 -43.62 -10.78 38.53
CA MET A 452 -44.92 -10.47 37.91
C MET A 452 -45.70 -11.74 37.60
N GLN A 453 -45.07 -12.80 37.07
CA GLN A 453 -45.72 -14.09 36.81
C GLN A 453 -46.23 -14.73 38.11
N ILE A 454 -45.40 -14.75 39.15
CA ILE A 454 -45.78 -15.25 40.48
C ILE A 454 -46.93 -14.43 41.06
N GLY A 455 -46.89 -13.10 40.90
CA GLY A 455 -47.97 -12.19 41.30
C GLY A 455 -49.28 -12.51 40.58
N TYR A 456 -49.22 -12.67 39.25
CA TYR A 456 -50.37 -13.04 38.43
C TYR A 456 -50.96 -14.39 38.85
N GLU A 457 -50.13 -15.44 39.01
CA GLU A 457 -50.60 -16.74 39.48
C GLU A 457 -51.26 -16.67 40.86
N LYS A 458 -50.72 -15.86 41.79
CA LYS A 458 -51.34 -15.66 43.11
C LYS A 458 -52.70 -14.99 42.99
N THR A 459 -52.84 -13.97 42.14
CA THR A 459 -54.14 -13.32 41.90
C THR A 459 -55.14 -14.27 41.24
N MET A 460 -54.70 -15.08 40.28
CA MET A 460 -55.55 -16.09 39.64
C MET A 460 -56.01 -17.15 40.64
N LYS A 461 -55.11 -17.69 41.48
CA LYS A 461 -55.48 -18.64 42.53
C LYS A 461 -56.40 -18.04 43.60
N ALA A 462 -56.23 -16.75 43.91
CA ALA A 462 -57.13 -16.06 44.84
C ALA A 462 -58.54 -15.93 44.24
N ARG A 463 -58.62 -15.55 42.96
CA ARG A 463 -59.87 -15.46 42.22
C ARG A 463 -60.55 -16.82 42.05
N GLU A 464 -59.80 -17.88 41.73
CA GLU A 464 -60.32 -19.24 41.66
C GLU A 464 -60.93 -19.67 43.00
N LYS A 465 -60.28 -19.34 44.13
CA LYS A 465 -60.83 -19.61 45.46
C LYS A 465 -62.07 -18.78 45.79
N GLU A 466 -62.14 -17.53 45.34
CA GLU A 466 -63.34 -16.70 45.48
C GLU A 466 -64.50 -17.29 44.66
N GLU A 467 -64.25 -17.70 43.41
CA GLU A 467 -65.22 -18.37 42.55
C GLU A 467 -65.68 -19.71 43.15
N GLU A 468 -64.77 -20.52 43.72
CA GLU A 468 -65.11 -21.75 44.45
C GLU A 468 -65.98 -21.48 45.69
N LEU A 469 -65.73 -20.38 46.42
CA LEU A 469 -66.54 -19.99 47.58
C LEU A 469 -67.93 -19.51 47.15
N ASP A 470 -68.02 -18.73 46.07
CA ASP A 470 -69.29 -18.29 45.50
C ASP A 470 -70.13 -19.48 45.02
N ASP A 471 -69.51 -20.44 44.32
CA ASP A 471 -70.15 -21.69 43.90
C ASP A 471 -70.61 -22.53 45.10
N TYR A 472 -69.80 -22.59 46.16
CA TYR A 472 -70.18 -23.27 47.41
C TYR A 472 -71.37 -22.61 48.11
N LEU A 473 -71.40 -21.27 48.16
CA LEU A 473 -72.51 -20.51 48.73
C LEU A 473 -73.78 -20.67 47.89
N ALA A 474 -73.68 -20.56 46.58
CA ALA A 474 -74.77 -20.84 45.65
C ALA A 474 -75.31 -22.27 45.79
N GLY A 475 -74.41 -23.25 45.96
CA GLY A 475 -74.74 -24.64 46.26
C GLY A 475 -75.53 -24.78 47.57
N LYS A 476 -75.11 -24.11 48.65
CA LYS A 476 -75.86 -24.08 49.92
C LYS A 476 -77.21 -23.42 49.80
N GLU A 477 -77.34 -22.36 49.01
CA GLU A 477 -78.63 -21.71 48.77
C GLU A 477 -79.58 -22.61 47.98
N ALA A 478 -79.08 -23.28 46.95
CA ALA A 478 -79.82 -24.29 46.19
C ALA A 478 -80.27 -25.46 47.10
N GLU A 479 -79.40 -25.93 48.00
CA GLU A 479 -79.74 -26.96 48.97
C GLU A 479 -80.80 -26.48 49.98
N LYS A 480 -80.69 -25.25 50.50
CA LYS A 480 -81.74 -24.65 51.34
C LYS A 480 -83.07 -24.55 50.60
N GLN A 481 -83.06 -24.16 49.32
CA GLN A 481 -84.28 -24.13 48.50
C GLN A 481 -84.85 -25.53 48.27
N TYR A 482 -84.00 -26.52 48.05
CA TYR A 482 -84.40 -27.93 47.95
C TYR A 482 -85.02 -28.43 49.26
N GLN A 483 -84.39 -28.16 50.41
CA GLN A 483 -84.93 -28.51 51.72
C GLN A 483 -86.25 -27.78 52.01
N ARG A 484 -86.42 -26.52 51.60
CA ARG A 484 -87.71 -25.81 51.68
C ARG A 484 -88.78 -26.50 50.83
N LYS A 485 -88.45 -26.92 49.60
CA LYS A 485 -89.37 -27.69 48.74
C LYS A 485 -89.71 -29.06 49.36
N LEU A 486 -88.72 -29.73 49.96
CA LEU A 486 -88.91 -30.99 50.67
C LEU A 486 -89.83 -30.81 51.90
N GLN A 487 -89.60 -29.78 52.71
CA GLN A 487 -90.47 -29.43 53.84
C GLN A 487 -91.88 -29.06 53.38
N ALA A 488 -92.05 -28.34 52.26
CA ALA A 488 -93.35 -28.05 51.69
C ALA A 488 -94.07 -29.32 51.18
N ALA A 489 -93.33 -30.28 50.60
CA ALA A 489 -93.86 -31.58 50.18
C ALA A 489 -94.23 -32.47 51.38
N VAL A 490 -93.45 -32.42 52.46
CA VAL A 490 -93.74 -33.12 53.73
C VAL A 490 -94.92 -32.47 54.47
N ALA A 491 -95.06 -31.14 54.40
CA ALA A 491 -96.19 -30.40 55.01
C ALA A 491 -97.50 -30.55 54.22
N ARG A 492 -97.45 -31.03 52.98
CA ARG A 492 -98.62 -31.48 52.19
C ARG A 492 -98.46 -32.94 51.76
N PRO A 493 -98.57 -33.92 52.68
CA PRO A 493 -98.56 -35.33 52.32
C PRO A 493 -99.83 -35.67 51.52
N HIS A 494 -99.67 -35.93 50.23
CA HIS A 494 -100.74 -36.46 49.38
C HIS A 494 -100.85 -37.98 49.60
N SER A 495 -101.69 -38.39 50.56
CA SER A 495 -101.83 -39.81 50.97
C SER A 495 -102.95 -40.53 50.22
N GLU A 496 -102.67 -41.04 49.02
CA GLU A 496 -103.69 -41.70 48.19
C GLU A 496 -103.74 -43.24 48.32
N LYS A 497 -102.99 -43.85 49.26
CA LYS A 497 -102.98 -45.32 49.43
C LYS A 497 -102.94 -45.74 50.91
N LEU A 498 -104.12 -45.92 51.51
CA LEU A 498 -104.31 -46.56 52.82
C LEU A 498 -104.67 -48.05 52.66
N HIS A 499 -103.95 -48.91 53.39
CA HIS A 499 -103.96 -50.37 53.28
C HIS A 499 -105.26 -51.01 53.85
N PRO A 500 -105.86 -52.03 53.20
CA PRO A 500 -107.22 -52.54 53.49
C PRO A 500 -107.46 -53.12 54.90
N SER A 501 -106.42 -53.51 55.63
CA SER A 501 -106.52 -54.04 57.00
C SER A 501 -106.87 -52.98 58.06
N ARG A 502 -106.74 -51.68 57.73
CA ARG A 502 -107.13 -50.57 58.63
C ARG A 502 -108.56 -50.05 58.40
N ARG A 503 -109.32 -50.59 57.44
CA ARG A 503 -110.73 -50.24 57.22
C ARG A 503 -111.70 -50.91 58.21
N ARG A 504 -111.35 -52.05 58.83
CA ARG A 504 -112.27 -52.82 59.69
C ARG A 504 -112.22 -52.47 61.18
N THR A 505 -111.20 -51.75 61.62
CA THR A 505 -110.99 -51.38 63.04
C THR A 505 -111.52 -49.99 63.39
N MET A 506 -111.76 -49.12 62.41
CA MET A 506 -112.31 -47.76 62.62
C MET A 506 -113.83 -47.71 62.84
N GLU A 507 -114.58 -48.79 62.53
CA GLU A 507 -116.05 -48.81 62.73
C GLU A 507 -116.51 -49.34 64.11
N ARG A 508 -115.61 -49.86 64.95
CA ARG A 508 -115.98 -50.48 66.24
C ARG A 508 -115.55 -49.75 67.50
N HIS A 509 -114.71 -48.72 67.43
CA HIS A 509 -114.25 -47.98 68.61
C HIS A 509 -114.40 -46.46 68.40
N GLY A 510 -115.66 -46.03 68.19
CA GLY A 510 -116.07 -44.71 68.63
C GLY A 510 -116.29 -44.76 70.15
N GLY A 511 -115.23 -44.45 70.91
CA GLY A 511 -115.31 -44.38 72.37
C GLY A 511 -113.97 -44.61 73.07
N SER A 512 -113.17 -43.55 73.19
CA SER A 512 -112.53 -43.14 74.46
C SER A 512 -111.49 -42.03 74.21
N ALA A 513 -111.83 -40.84 74.72
CA ALA A 513 -111.01 -39.69 75.15
C ALA A 513 -109.60 -39.46 74.56
N ARG A 514 -109.44 -38.36 73.82
CA ARG A 514 -108.91 -37.06 74.30
C ARG A 514 -109.07 -35.98 73.25
#